data_AF-A0ABD1X207-F1
#
_entry.id   AF-A0ABD1X207-F1
#
_cell.length_a   1.000
_cell.length_b   1.000
_cell.length_c   1.000
_cell.angle_alpha   90.00
_cell.angle_beta   90.00
_cell.angle_gamma   90.00
#
_symmetry.space_group_name_H-M   'P 1'
#
loop_
_entity.id
_entity.type
_entity.pdbx_description
1 polymer ?
#
loop_
_entity_poly.entity_id
_entity_poly.type
_entity_poly.pdbx_seq_one_letter_code
_entity_poly.pdbx_strand_id
1 'polypeptide(L)'
;MRTLHRALSLYGIQGVNVTTAHSLGILEFSQPPSLAKFLPGWDKGDLAPMLQFLQETKSPFMVNPYPYFEYSQKQANFALFKPNSGLHDKYTKQTYTNMFDLLIDAVFISMKKLGYGDVEIAVGETDWASAGETFEPKC
;
A
#
# COMPACT_ATOMS: atom_id res chain seq x y z
N MET A 1 -0.66 18.12 6.91
CA MET A 1 0.57 17.98 6.10
C MET A 1 1.16 19.33 5.67
N ARG A 2 0.43 20.17 4.91
CA ARG A 2 0.96 21.47 4.38
C ARG A 2 1.56 22.40 5.44
N THR A 3 0.90 22.58 6.59
CA THR A 3 1.40 23.43 7.69
C THR A 3 2.75 22.93 8.23
N LEU A 4 2.90 21.61 8.40
CA LEU A 4 4.14 21.01 8.91
C LEU A 4 5.27 21.15 7.89
N HIS A 5 5.01 20.84 6.62
CA HIS A 5 6.01 21.03 5.55
C HIS A 5 6.45 22.50 5.44
N ARG A 6 5.50 23.45 5.52
CA ARG A 6 5.82 24.88 5.52
C ARG A 6 6.72 25.27 6.70
N ALA A 7 6.45 24.75 7.91
CA ALA A 7 7.27 25.03 9.07
C ALA A 7 8.70 24.50 8.88
N LEU A 8 8.87 23.26 8.41
CA LEU A 8 10.19 22.68 8.10
C LEU A 8 10.96 23.56 7.11
N SER A 9 10.30 23.98 6.03
CA SER A 9 10.90 24.87 5.02
C SER A 9 11.28 26.25 5.58
N LEU A 10 10.45 26.85 6.45
CA LEU A 10 10.72 28.16 7.07
C LEU A 10 11.94 28.12 7.99
N TYR A 11 12.18 27.01 8.68
CA TYR A 11 13.34 26.83 9.56
C TYR A 11 14.55 26.22 8.84
N GLY A 12 14.48 26.03 7.52
CA GLY A 12 15.58 25.47 6.73
C GLY A 12 15.89 24.01 7.02
N ILE A 13 14.95 23.26 7.61
CA ILE A 13 15.12 21.83 7.91
C ILE A 13 14.91 21.06 6.61
N GLN A 14 16.01 20.52 6.08
CA GLN A 14 16.02 19.70 4.87
C GLN A 14 16.13 18.21 5.22
N GLY A 15 15.75 17.34 4.27
CA GLY A 15 15.84 15.88 4.44
C GLY A 15 14.75 15.24 5.29
N VAL A 16 13.78 16.03 5.80
CA VAL A 16 12.62 15.52 6.54
C VAL A 16 11.38 15.61 5.66
N ASN A 17 10.90 14.45 5.19
CA ASN A 17 9.68 14.36 4.39
C ASN A 17 8.43 14.31 5.26
N VAL A 18 7.32 14.86 4.76
CA VAL A 18 6.03 14.85 5.46
C VAL A 18 5.10 13.91 4.72
N THR A 19 4.68 12.83 5.38
CA THR A 19 3.74 11.85 4.85
C THR A 19 2.69 11.46 5.90
N THR A 20 1.82 10.52 5.57
CA THR A 20 0.85 9.90 6.47
C THR A 20 0.70 8.42 6.12
N ALA A 21 0.58 7.57 7.13
CA ALA A 21 0.48 6.12 6.97
C ALA A 21 -0.98 5.71 6.67
N HIS A 22 -1.15 4.70 5.83
CA HIS A 22 -2.45 4.15 5.48
C HIS A 22 -2.48 2.63 5.64
N SER A 23 -3.57 2.13 6.21
CA SER A 23 -3.90 0.71 6.05
C SER A 23 -4.28 0.44 4.58
N LEU A 24 -4.14 -0.80 4.14
CA LEU A 24 -4.60 -1.20 2.80
C LEU A 24 -6.12 -1.27 2.65
N GLY A 25 -6.88 -0.95 3.71
CA GLY A 25 -8.33 -0.76 3.64
C GLY A 25 -8.75 0.42 2.76
N ILE A 26 -7.80 1.23 2.27
CA ILE A 26 -8.04 2.25 1.24
C ILE A 26 -8.28 1.66 -0.17
N LEU A 27 -7.98 0.38 -0.38
CA LEU A 27 -8.18 -0.32 -1.66
C LEU A 27 -9.58 -0.94 -1.72
N GLU A 28 -10.24 -0.84 -2.88
CA GLU A 28 -11.49 -1.58 -3.13
C GLU A 28 -11.20 -3.04 -3.47
N PHE A 29 -10.14 -3.27 -4.25
CA PHE A 29 -9.65 -4.60 -4.62
C PHE A 29 -8.13 -4.57 -4.71
N SER A 30 -7.48 -5.67 -4.30
CA SER A 30 -6.02 -5.86 -4.38
C SER A 30 -5.62 -6.95 -5.39
N GLN A 31 -6.52 -7.87 -5.74
CA GLN A 31 -6.23 -9.03 -6.60
C GLN A 31 -7.16 -9.12 -7.83
N PRO A 32 -6.60 -9.20 -9.06
CA PRO A 32 -5.19 -9.02 -9.39
C PRO A 32 -4.78 -7.52 -9.33
N PRO A 33 -3.49 -7.19 -9.07
CA PRO A 33 -3.04 -5.81 -8.92
C PRO A 33 -3.39 -4.89 -10.09
N SER A 34 -3.37 -5.38 -11.34
CA SER A 34 -3.77 -4.59 -12.52
C SER A 34 -5.19 -4.01 -12.43
N LEU A 35 -6.10 -4.65 -11.70
CA LEU A 35 -7.47 -4.18 -11.51
C LEU A 35 -7.64 -3.34 -10.24
N ALA A 36 -6.63 -3.25 -9.38
CA ALA A 36 -6.69 -2.52 -8.13
C ALA A 36 -7.04 -1.04 -8.33
N LYS A 37 -7.84 -0.51 -7.42
CA LYS A 37 -8.20 0.91 -7.33
C LYS A 37 -8.49 1.25 -5.89
N PHE A 38 -8.33 2.52 -5.55
CA PHE A 38 -8.78 3.05 -4.26
C PHE A 38 -10.31 3.03 -4.17
N LEU A 39 -10.81 3.00 -2.93
CA LEU A 39 -12.23 3.04 -2.64
C LEU A 39 -12.91 4.28 -3.26
N PRO A 40 -14.06 4.11 -3.94
CA PRO A 40 -14.80 5.23 -4.49
C PRO A 40 -15.19 6.25 -3.41
N GLY A 41 -14.91 7.52 -3.67
CA GLY A 41 -15.15 8.61 -2.73
C GLY A 41 -13.89 9.01 -1.97
N TRP A 42 -13.09 8.04 -1.51
CA TRP A 42 -11.80 8.29 -0.89
C TRP A 42 -10.72 8.61 -1.94
N ASP A 43 -10.81 7.94 -3.09
CA ASP A 43 -9.92 8.12 -4.24
C ASP A 43 -9.75 9.60 -4.63
N LYS A 44 -10.84 10.32 -4.85
CA LYS A 44 -10.82 11.72 -5.28
C LYS A 44 -10.95 12.71 -4.14
N GLY A 45 -11.66 12.35 -3.06
CA GLY A 45 -11.94 13.23 -1.94
C GLY A 45 -10.72 13.47 -1.05
N ASP A 46 -9.96 12.40 -0.76
CA ASP A 46 -8.92 12.40 0.25
C ASP A 46 -7.55 12.07 -0.34
N LEU A 47 -7.47 10.97 -1.12
CA LEU A 47 -6.21 10.42 -1.59
C LEU A 47 -5.61 11.24 -2.74
N ALA A 48 -6.40 11.68 -3.72
CA ALA A 48 -5.85 12.48 -4.82
C ALA A 48 -5.23 13.82 -4.36
N PRO A 49 -5.88 14.66 -3.53
CA PRO A 49 -5.27 15.89 -3.01
C PRO A 49 -4.03 15.62 -2.15
N MET A 50 -4.00 14.49 -1.45
CA MET A 50 -2.86 14.06 -0.66
C MET A 50 -1.69 13.62 -1.54
N LEU A 51 -1.94 12.77 -2.54
CA LEU A 51 -0.95 12.33 -3.52
C LEU A 51 -0.38 13.51 -4.30
N GLN A 52 -1.20 14.50 -4.64
CA GLN A 52 -0.72 15.76 -5.21
C GLN A 52 0.27 16.46 -4.28
N PHE A 53 -0.06 16.60 -2.99
CA PHE A 53 0.87 17.20 -2.02
C PHE A 53 2.18 16.41 -1.92
N LEU A 54 2.10 15.08 -1.92
CA LEU A 54 3.28 14.21 -1.84
C LEU A 54 4.16 14.34 -3.09
N GLN A 55 3.55 14.40 -4.28
CA GLN A 55 4.23 14.66 -5.55
C GLN A 55 4.93 16.03 -5.55
N GLU A 56 4.22 17.09 -5.17
CA GLU A 56 4.75 18.47 -5.10
C GLU A 56 5.95 18.58 -4.13
N THR A 57 5.92 17.82 -3.04
CA THR A 57 6.95 17.86 -1.98
C THR A 57 7.98 16.74 -2.07
N LYS A 58 7.91 15.88 -3.09
CA LYS A 58 8.75 14.68 -3.25
C LYS A 58 8.78 13.79 -2.00
N SER A 59 7.64 13.68 -1.33
CA SER A 59 7.47 12.82 -0.15
C SER A 59 6.80 11.50 -0.58
N PRO A 60 7.13 10.36 0.06
CA PRO A 60 6.56 9.08 -0.32
C PRO A 60 5.12 8.93 0.20
N PHE A 61 4.32 8.10 -0.46
CA PHE A 61 3.05 7.61 0.04
C PHE A 61 3.29 6.41 0.96
N MET A 62 2.98 6.56 2.25
CA MET A 62 3.25 5.54 3.25
C MET A 62 2.05 4.60 3.41
N VAL A 63 2.30 3.29 3.32
CA VAL A 63 1.29 2.24 3.44
C VAL A 63 1.76 1.12 4.37
N ASN A 64 0.80 0.42 4.95
CA ASN A 64 1.03 -0.68 5.89
C ASN A 64 0.50 -2.00 5.30
N PRO A 65 1.27 -2.64 4.39
CA PRO A 65 0.91 -3.93 3.79
C PRO A 65 1.08 -5.07 4.80
N TYR A 66 -0.03 -5.67 5.22
CA TYR A 66 -0.01 -6.83 6.11
C TYR A 66 -0.53 -8.09 5.39
N PRO A 67 0.36 -8.94 4.82
CA PRO A 67 -0.02 -10.24 4.29
C PRO A 67 -0.77 -11.13 5.29
N TYR A 68 -0.55 -10.92 6.59
CA TYR A 68 -1.21 -11.63 7.69
C TYR A 68 -2.73 -11.58 7.60
N PHE A 69 -3.33 -10.42 7.28
CA PHE A 69 -4.79 -10.27 7.26
C PHE A 69 -5.47 -10.96 6.08
N GLU A 70 -4.72 -11.29 5.03
CA GLU A 70 -5.18 -12.01 3.84
C GLU A 70 -4.80 -13.51 3.91
N TYR A 71 -4.28 -13.96 5.05
CA TYR A 71 -3.83 -15.33 5.23
C TYR A 71 -4.97 -16.34 5.13
N SER A 72 -4.73 -17.39 4.34
CA SER A 72 -5.50 -18.62 4.37
C SER A 72 -4.57 -19.81 4.27
N GLN A 73 -5.00 -20.98 4.75
CA GLN A 73 -4.21 -22.22 4.61
C GLN A 73 -3.83 -22.52 3.15
N LYS A 74 -4.70 -22.17 2.20
CA LYS A 74 -4.45 -22.35 0.76
C LYS A 74 -3.36 -21.42 0.22
N GLN A 75 -3.23 -20.22 0.78
CA GLN A 75 -2.26 -19.20 0.38
C GLN A 75 -1.09 -19.04 1.37
N ALA A 76 -0.94 -19.97 2.32
CA ALA A 76 0.08 -19.90 3.36
C ALA A 76 1.49 -19.71 2.80
N ASN A 77 1.87 -20.49 1.78
CA ASN A 77 3.19 -20.34 1.17
C ASN A 77 3.35 -19.00 0.45
N PHE A 78 2.28 -18.46 -0.14
CA PHE A 78 2.29 -17.18 -0.83
C PHE A 78 2.41 -16.00 0.15
N ALA A 79 1.74 -16.06 1.30
CA ALA A 79 1.85 -15.05 2.35
C ALA A 79 3.20 -15.10 3.10
N LEU A 80 3.78 -16.30 3.25
CA LEU A 80 5.02 -16.53 4.01
C LEU A 80 6.29 -16.56 3.14
N PHE A 81 6.24 -16.07 1.91
CA PHE A 81 7.39 -16.05 0.98
C PHE A 81 8.03 -17.42 0.72
N LYS A 82 7.25 -18.51 0.80
CA LYS A 82 7.69 -19.88 0.52
C LYS A 82 7.40 -20.28 -0.93
N PRO A 83 8.10 -21.30 -1.48
CA PRO A 83 7.82 -21.80 -2.83
C PRO A 83 6.33 -22.13 -3.05
N ASN A 84 5.78 -21.62 -4.14
CA ASN A 84 4.39 -21.82 -4.56
C ASN A 84 4.28 -21.62 -6.09
N SER A 85 3.10 -21.86 -6.66
CA SER A 85 2.85 -21.72 -8.11
C SER A 85 2.85 -20.26 -8.60
N GLY A 86 2.87 -19.30 -7.69
CA GLY A 86 2.61 -17.89 -7.97
C GLY A 86 1.16 -17.61 -8.32
N LEU A 87 0.85 -16.33 -8.41
CA LEU A 87 -0.42 -15.78 -8.86
C LEU A 87 -0.18 -14.99 -10.14
N HIS A 88 -0.76 -15.45 -11.24
CA HIS A 88 -0.60 -14.82 -12.54
C HIS A 88 -1.64 -13.72 -12.77
N ASP A 89 -1.18 -12.49 -12.96
CA ASP A 89 -2.01 -11.38 -13.42
C ASP A 89 -2.15 -11.46 -14.95
N LYS A 90 -3.35 -11.84 -15.39
CA LYS A 90 -3.66 -12.04 -16.81
C LYS A 90 -3.56 -10.77 -17.67
N TYR A 91 -3.63 -9.57 -17.06
CA TYR A 91 -3.62 -8.29 -17.77
C TYR A 91 -2.20 -7.76 -17.96
N THR A 92 -1.36 -7.82 -16.92
CA THR A 92 0.05 -7.37 -16.98
C THR A 92 1.02 -8.47 -17.40
N LYS A 93 0.58 -9.74 -17.38
CA LYS A 93 1.39 -10.94 -17.57
C LYS A 93 2.46 -11.14 -16.50
N GLN A 94 2.38 -10.40 -15.40
CA GLN A 94 3.28 -10.56 -14.27
C GLN A 94 2.80 -11.72 -13.39
N THR A 95 3.74 -12.45 -12.80
CA THR A 95 3.44 -13.51 -11.84
C THR A 95 4.03 -13.11 -10.50
N TYR A 96 3.17 -12.90 -9.52
CA TYR A 96 3.57 -12.60 -8.15
C TYR A 96 3.86 -13.92 -7.44
N THR A 97 4.99 -14.00 -6.75
CA THR A 97 5.39 -15.19 -5.98
C THR A 97 5.19 -15.03 -4.49
N ASN A 98 4.89 -13.81 -4.03
CA ASN A 98 4.53 -13.51 -2.65
C ASN A 98 3.42 -12.46 -2.59
N MET A 99 2.70 -12.45 -1.48
CA MET A 99 1.55 -11.57 -1.26
C MET A 99 1.95 -10.11 -1.02
N PHE A 100 3.12 -9.88 -0.44
CA PHE A 100 3.60 -8.52 -0.15
C PHE A 100 3.78 -7.70 -1.43
N ASP A 101 4.48 -8.25 -2.43
CA ASP A 101 4.69 -7.60 -3.73
C ASP A 101 3.35 -7.37 -4.44
N LEU A 102 2.42 -8.32 -4.34
CA LEU A 102 1.07 -8.18 -4.89
C LEU A 102 0.34 -6.98 -4.27
N LEU A 103 0.40 -6.84 -2.94
CA LEU A 103 -0.25 -5.75 -2.21
C LEU A 103 0.40 -4.38 -2.52
N ILE A 104 1.72 -4.31 -2.60
CA ILE A 104 2.44 -3.08 -2.98
C ILE A 104 2.08 -2.65 -4.40
N ASP A 105 2.07 -3.59 -5.35
CA ASP A 105 1.77 -3.25 -6.73
C ASP A 105 0.29 -2.87 -6.92
N ALA A 106 -0.62 -3.42 -6.10
CA ALA A 106 -2.01 -2.97 -6.06
C ALA A 106 -2.14 -1.50 -5.63
N VAL A 107 -1.35 -1.05 -4.65
CA VAL A 107 -1.27 0.37 -4.27
C VAL A 107 -0.70 1.20 -5.42
N PHE A 108 0.41 0.76 -6.02
CA PHE A 108 1.05 1.45 -7.14
C PHE A 108 0.09 1.64 -8.32
N ILE A 109 -0.62 0.59 -8.74
CA ILE A 109 -1.59 0.66 -9.83
C ILE A 109 -2.75 1.61 -9.48
N SER A 110 -3.20 1.62 -8.23
CA SER A 110 -4.26 2.53 -7.76
C SER A 110 -3.82 4.00 -7.84
N MET A 111 -2.60 4.31 -7.41
CA MET A 111 -1.99 5.65 -7.54
C MET A 111 -1.83 6.05 -9.01
N LYS A 112 -1.34 5.12 -9.85
CA LYS A 112 -1.16 5.34 -11.28
C LYS A 112 -2.47 5.65 -12.00
N LYS A 113 -3.58 5.00 -11.62
CA LYS A 113 -4.92 5.29 -12.17
C LYS A 113 -5.42 6.69 -11.83
N LEU A 114 -4.94 7.27 -10.72
CA LEU A 114 -5.20 8.67 -10.35
C LEU A 114 -4.19 9.67 -10.95
N GLY A 115 -3.18 9.20 -11.68
CA GLY A 115 -2.17 10.05 -12.31
C GLY A 115 -0.91 10.30 -11.46
N TYR A 116 -0.73 9.60 -10.34
CA TYR A 116 0.37 9.79 -9.39
C TYR A 116 1.33 8.59 -9.35
N GLY A 117 1.61 8.00 -10.52
CA GLY A 117 2.50 6.83 -10.63
C GLY A 117 3.99 7.13 -10.42
N ASP A 118 4.36 8.39 -10.22
CA ASP A 118 5.70 8.89 -9.94
C ASP A 118 5.94 9.18 -8.45
N VAL A 119 4.90 9.09 -7.61
CA VAL A 119 5.04 9.19 -6.15
C VAL A 119 5.60 7.87 -5.62
N GLU A 120 6.72 7.94 -4.91
CA GLU A 120 7.34 6.76 -4.28
C GLU A 120 6.44 6.16 -3.20
N ILE A 121 6.55 4.85 -2.97
CA ILE A 121 5.85 4.16 -1.88
C ILE A 121 6.84 3.87 -0.76
N ALA A 122 6.47 4.18 0.47
CA ALA A 122 7.18 3.77 1.68
C ALA A 122 6.35 2.74 2.45
N VAL A 123 6.99 1.70 2.96
CA VAL A 123 6.35 0.73 3.85
C VAL A 123 6.48 1.24 5.27
N GLY A 124 5.38 1.69 5.85
CA GLY A 124 5.33 2.17 7.23
C GLY A 124 5.37 1.02 8.23
N GLU A 125 4.62 -0.03 7.95
CA GLU A 125 4.54 -1.21 8.80
C GLU A 125 4.26 -2.49 7.99
N THR A 126 4.85 -3.61 8.41
CA THR A 126 4.51 -4.97 7.98
C THR A 126 5.08 -5.95 9.01
N ASP A 127 4.31 -6.95 9.44
CA ASP A 127 4.78 -7.96 10.41
C ASP A 127 3.87 -9.21 10.41
N TRP A 128 4.23 -10.20 11.25
CA TRP A 128 3.48 -11.41 11.52
C TRP A 128 3.48 -11.73 13.03
N ALA A 129 2.29 -11.85 13.64
CA ALA A 129 2.18 -12.19 15.06
C ALA A 129 2.72 -13.59 15.38
N SER A 130 3.59 -13.70 16.39
CA SER A 130 4.20 -14.98 16.81
C SER A 130 3.25 -15.84 17.67
N ALA A 131 2.26 -15.22 18.30
CA ALA A 131 1.20 -15.86 19.07
C ALA A 131 -0.10 -15.06 18.88
N GLY A 132 -1.25 -15.76 18.89
CA GLY A 132 -2.58 -15.14 18.80
C GLY A 132 -3.29 -15.09 20.15
N GLU A 133 -4.36 -14.30 20.23
CA GLU A 133 -5.32 -14.39 21.33
C GLU A 133 -6.35 -15.49 21.04
N THR A 134 -6.84 -16.17 22.08
CA THR A 134 -7.78 -17.30 21.97
C THR A 134 -9.17 -16.96 21.41
N PHE A 135 -9.43 -15.70 21.04
CA PHE A 135 -10.78 -15.14 20.88
C PHE A 135 -11.09 -14.48 19.53
N GLU A 136 -10.31 -14.71 18.47
CA GLU A 136 -10.78 -14.33 17.12
C GLU A 136 -11.54 -15.50 16.48
N PRO A 137 -12.87 -15.39 16.28
CA PRO A 137 -13.60 -16.34 15.48
C PRO A 137 -13.05 -16.27 14.05
N LYS A 138 -12.72 -17.44 13.50
CA LYS A 138 -12.39 -17.59 12.08
C LYS A 138 -13.48 -16.92 11.24
N CYS A 139 -13.11 -15.91 10.45
CA CYS A 139 -13.92 -15.46 9.32
C CYS A 139 -14.17 -16.63 8.35
#